data_AF-A0A7Y4THT0-F1
#
_entry.id   AF-A0A7Y4THT0-F1
#
_cell.length_a   1.000
_cell.length_b   1.000
_cell.length_c   1.000
_cell.angle_alpha   90.00
_cell.angle_beta   90.00
_cell.angle_gamma   90.00
#
_symmetry.space_group_name_H-M   'P 1'
#
loop_
_entity.id
_entity.type
_entity.pdbx_description
1 polymer ?
#
loop_
_entity_poly.entity_id
_entity_poly.type
_entity_poly.pdbx_seq_one_letter_code
_entity_poly.pdbx_strand_id
1 'polypeptide(L)'
;MRLERLEISGFKSFSDRAELAFDSGVTAIVGPNGCGKSNVADAITWVLGEQSARSLRGEKMEDVIFSGSDARRPGGTAEVRLRLVGLQAPPRREDAEAPPLPEFGSHNG
;
A
#
# COMPACT_ATOMS: atom_id res chain seq x y z
N MET A 1 -8.37 6.30 -11.32
CA MET A 1 -7.65 5.28 -10.54
C MET A 1 -8.59 4.69 -9.49
N ARG A 2 -8.66 3.35 -9.38
CA ARG A 2 -9.51 2.63 -8.42
C ARG A 2 -8.79 1.38 -7.91
N LEU A 3 -9.00 1.03 -6.63
CA LEU A 3 -8.59 -0.26 -6.06
C LEU A 3 -9.53 -1.37 -6.56
N GLU A 4 -8.98 -2.40 -7.19
CA GLU A 4 -9.73 -3.54 -7.69
C GLU A 4 -9.52 -4.80 -6.84
N ARG A 5 -8.28 -5.04 -6.39
CA ARG A 5 -7.91 -6.25 -5.65
C ARG A 5 -6.80 -6.01 -4.66
N LEU A 6 -6.89 -6.68 -3.51
CA LEU A 6 -5.83 -6.80 -2.53
C LEU A 6 -5.57 -8.27 -2.26
N GLU A 7 -4.32 -8.70 -2.39
CA GLU A 7 -3.88 -10.04 -2.00
C GLU A 7 -2.92 -9.91 -0.82
N ILE A 8 -3.13 -10.70 0.23
CA ILE A 8 -2.37 -10.63 1.49
C ILE A 8 -1.91 -12.05 1.84
N SER A 9 -0.64 -12.23 2.17
CA SER A 9 -0.10 -13.51 2.64
C SER A 9 1.05 -13.29 3.63
N GLY A 10 1.07 -14.05 4.73
CA GLY A 10 2.11 -13.94 5.76
C GLY A 10 2.17 -12.58 6.46
N PHE A 11 1.16 -11.71 6.33
CA PHE A 11 1.16 -10.35 6.85
C PHE A 11 0.32 -10.25 8.13
N LYS A 12 0.95 -9.95 9.27
CA LYS A 12 0.30 -9.87 10.58
C LYS A 12 -0.65 -11.05 10.80
N SER A 13 -1.93 -10.82 11.06
CA SER A 13 -2.92 -11.89 11.30
C SER A 13 -3.23 -12.78 10.09
N PHE A 14 -2.76 -12.46 8.88
CA PHE A 14 -3.02 -13.20 7.66
C PHE A 14 -1.91 -14.22 7.40
N SER A 15 -1.99 -15.40 7.99
CA SER A 15 -0.98 -16.44 7.78
C SER A 15 -1.05 -17.07 6.38
N ASP A 16 -2.27 -17.30 5.88
CA ASP A 16 -2.52 -17.90 4.56
C ASP A 16 -2.88 -16.80 3.56
N ARG A 17 -2.83 -17.12 2.26
CA ARG A 17 -3.24 -16.22 1.20
C ARG A 17 -4.72 -15.86 1.33
N ALA A 18 -5.00 -14.57 1.49
CA ALA A 18 -6.33 -13.99 1.42
C ALA A 18 -6.44 -13.06 0.20
N GLU A 19 -7.60 -13.04 -0.44
CA GLU A 19 -7.89 -12.21 -1.60
C GLU A 19 -9.17 -11.41 -1.34
N LEU A 20 -9.09 -10.10 -1.49
CA LEU A 20 -10.21 -9.17 -1.34
C LEU A 20 -10.45 -8.48 -2.69
N ALA A 21 -11.67 -8.62 -3.22
CA ALA A 21 -12.14 -7.91 -4.39
C ALA A 21 -12.91 -6.65 -3.96
N PHE A 22 -12.68 -5.54 -4.66
CA PHE A 22 -13.32 -4.25 -4.39
C PHE A 22 -14.18 -3.85 -5.59
N ASP A 23 -15.44 -3.54 -5.33
CA ASP A 23 -16.41 -3.14 -6.37
C ASP A 23 -16.40 -1.62 -6.61
N SER A 24 -17.16 -1.12 -7.60
CA SER A 24 -17.32 0.31 -7.90
C SER A 24 -18.03 1.13 -6.83
N GLY A 25 -18.68 0.47 -5.87
CA GLY A 25 -19.41 1.12 -4.78
C GLY A 25 -18.59 1.26 -3.50
N VAL A 26 -19.30 1.31 -2.38
CA VAL A 26 -18.71 1.29 -1.05
C VAL A 26 -18.50 -0.16 -0.61
N THR A 27 -17.25 -0.52 -0.28
CA THR A 27 -16.92 -1.82 0.30
C THR A 27 -16.68 -1.66 1.79
N ALA A 28 -17.41 -2.42 2.62
CA ALA A 28 -17.23 -2.43 4.08
C ALA A 28 -16.54 -3.71 4.55
N ILE A 29 -15.53 -3.58 5.41
CA ILE A 29 -14.82 -4.70 6.02
C ILE A 29 -15.33 -4.88 7.45
N VAL A 30 -16.04 -5.98 7.70
CA VAL A 30 -16.72 -6.25 8.99
C VAL A 30 -16.30 -7.61 9.57
N GLY A 31 -16.50 -7.77 10.88
CA GLY A 31 -16.14 -9.01 11.60
C GLY A 31 -15.84 -8.77 13.09
N PRO A 32 -15.72 -9.83 13.91
CA PRO A 32 -15.46 -9.74 15.34
C PRO A 32 -14.15 -9.04 15.69
N ASN A 33 -13.99 -8.60 16.94
CA ASN A 33 -12.72 -8.03 17.41
C ASN A 33 -11.60 -9.08 17.36
N GLY A 34 -10.39 -8.65 16.99
CA GLY A 34 -9.23 -9.54 16.83
C GLY A 34 -9.17 -10.32 15.52
N CYS A 35 -10.19 -10.31 14.65
CA CYS A 35 -10.16 -11.10 13.41
C CYS A 35 -9.29 -10.52 12.27
N GLY A 36 -8.50 -9.48 12.53
CA GLY A 36 -7.57 -8.91 11.55
C GLY A 36 -8.10 -7.79 10.65
N LYS A 37 -9.32 -7.28 10.88
CA LYS A 37 -9.92 -6.20 10.06
C LYS A 37 -8.99 -5.01 9.85
N SER A 38 -8.44 -4.47 10.94
CA SER A 38 -7.56 -3.30 10.85
C SER A 38 -6.23 -3.62 10.17
N ASN A 39 -5.79 -4.88 10.17
CA ASN A 39 -4.59 -5.29 9.44
C ASN A 39 -4.80 -5.24 7.91
N VAL A 40 -6.05 -5.24 7.41
CA VAL A 40 -6.31 -4.97 5.99
C VAL A 40 -5.95 -3.53 5.64
N ALA A 41 -6.30 -2.56 6.49
CA ALA A 41 -5.92 -1.17 6.30
C ALA A 41 -4.40 -1.01 6.36
N ASP A 42 -3.74 -1.65 7.34
CA ASP A 42 -2.28 -1.61 7.43
C ASP A 42 -1.60 -2.21 6.21
N ALA A 43 -2.15 -3.30 5.64
CA ALA A 43 -1.62 -3.91 4.42
C ALA A 43 -1.69 -2.95 3.23
N ILE A 44 -2.81 -2.22 3.09
CA ILE A 44 -2.99 -1.19 2.04
C ILE A 44 -1.97 -0.06 2.24
N THR A 45 -1.80 0.46 3.44
CA THR A 45 -0.83 1.54 3.70
C THR A 45 0.60 1.07 3.46
N TRP A 46 0.93 -0.16 3.88
CA TRP A 46 2.26 -0.74 3.69
C TRP A 46 2.62 -0.93 2.22
N VAL A 47 1.72 -1.51 1.41
CA VAL A 47 1.97 -1.72 -0.03
C VAL A 47 2.04 -0.40 -0.81
N LEU A 48 1.44 0.68 -0.30
CA LEU A 48 1.57 2.02 -0.84
C LEU A 48 2.87 2.73 -0.43
N GLY A 49 3.72 2.09 0.38
CA GLY A 49 5.08 2.54 0.69
C GLY A 49 5.29 3.07 2.10
N GLU A 50 4.38 2.84 3.04
CA GLU A 50 4.64 3.15 4.45
C GLU A 50 5.79 2.29 5.00
N GLN A 51 6.79 2.95 5.60
CA GLN A 51 8.01 2.35 6.13
C GLN A 51 8.15 2.49 7.65
N SER A 52 7.22 3.17 8.31
CA SER A 52 7.18 3.34 9.76
C SER A 52 6.47 2.15 10.42
N ALA A 53 7.21 1.37 11.19
CA ALA A 53 6.64 0.28 12.00
C ALA A 53 5.51 0.79 12.91
N ARG A 54 5.72 1.97 13.52
CA ARG A 54 4.75 2.61 14.40
C ARG A 54 3.45 2.98 13.68
N SER A 55 3.53 3.49 12.44
CA SER A 55 2.33 3.77 11.62
C SER A 55 1.55 2.49 11.33
N LEU A 56 2.27 1.39 11.16
CA LEU A 56 1.70 0.05 10.99
C LEU A 56 1.40 -0.62 12.33
N ARG A 57 1.45 0.08 13.47
CA ARG A 57 1.12 -0.47 14.81
C ARG A 57 1.98 -1.69 15.19
N GLY A 58 3.21 -1.74 14.70
CA GLY A 58 4.28 -2.63 15.16
C GLY A 58 5.36 -1.84 15.91
N GLU A 59 6.28 -2.56 16.54
CA GLU A 59 7.44 -1.99 17.22
C GLU A 59 8.64 -1.92 16.26
N LYS A 60 8.79 -2.94 15.42
CA LYS A 60 9.84 -3.07 14.40
C LYS A 60 9.25 -3.49 13.06
N MET A 61 10.00 -3.30 11.97
CA MET A 61 9.46 -3.59 10.64
C MET A 61 9.22 -5.08 10.42
N GLU A 62 9.92 -5.96 11.13
CA GLU A 62 9.69 -7.40 11.07
C GLU A 62 8.32 -7.80 11.64
N ASP A 63 7.67 -6.94 12.44
CA ASP A 63 6.34 -7.22 13.01
C ASP A 63 5.22 -7.19 11.96
N VAL A 64 5.52 -6.81 10.71
CA VAL A 64 4.59 -7.00 9.60
C VAL A 64 4.47 -8.47 9.20
N ILE A 65 5.44 -9.30 9.55
CA ILE A 65 5.43 -10.74 9.28
C ILE A 65 4.56 -11.46 10.31
N PHE A 66 3.76 -12.42 9.88
CA PHE A 66 2.95 -13.25 10.76
C PHE A 66 3.82 -13.94 11.82
N SER A 67 3.59 -13.60 13.07
CA SER A 67 4.37 -14.07 14.22
C SER A 67 3.91 -15.40 14.81
N GLY A 68 2.95 -16.08 14.17
CA GLY A 68 2.40 -17.35 14.64
C GLY A 68 1.13 -17.20 15.49
N SER A 69 0.55 -18.34 15.83
CA SER A 69 -0.58 -18.49 16.75
C SER A 69 -0.51 -19.88 17.40
N ASP A 70 -1.40 -20.17 18.35
CA ASP A 70 -1.47 -21.50 18.99
C ASP A 70 -1.62 -22.64 17.97
N ALA A 71 -2.27 -22.37 16.84
CA ALA A 71 -2.53 -23.35 15.79
C ALA A 71 -1.47 -23.35 14.67
N ARG A 72 -0.69 -22.26 14.51
CA ARG A 72 0.20 -22.09 13.35
C ARG A 72 1.56 -21.49 13.71
N ARG A 73 2.61 -22.04 13.10
CA ARG A 73 3.97 -21.55 13.28
C ARG A 73 4.15 -20.16 12.68
N PRO A 74 5.11 -19.36 13.18
CA PRO A 74 5.49 -18.08 12.57
C PRO A 74 5.89 -18.25 11.10
N GLY A 75 5.59 -17.23 10.29
CA GLY A 75 6.04 -17.14 8.90
C GLY A 75 7.46 -16.59 8.79
N GLY A 76 8.07 -16.73 7.62
CA GLY A 76 9.37 -16.13 7.30
C GLY A 76 9.31 -14.90 6.40
N THR A 77 8.15 -14.66 5.78
CA THR A 77 7.95 -13.57 4.81
C THR A 77 6.52 -13.04 4.89
N ALA A 78 6.34 -11.79 4.47
CA ALA A 78 5.05 -11.16 4.25
C ALA A 78 4.98 -10.63 2.83
N GLU A 79 3.83 -10.78 2.18
CA GLU A 79 3.56 -10.25 0.86
C GLU A 79 2.18 -9.62 0.81
N VAL A 80 2.12 -8.40 0.25
CA VAL A 80 0.88 -7.71 -0.06
C VAL A 80 0.95 -7.24 -1.50
N ARG A 81 -0.06 -7.55 -2.30
CA ARG A 81 -0.18 -7.10 -3.69
C ARG A 81 -1.45 -6.27 -3.85
N LEU A 82 -1.29 -5.11 -4.48
CA LEU A 82 -2.38 -4.18 -4.78
C LEU A 82 -2.59 -4.13 -6.30
N ARG A 83 -3.83 -4.35 -6.76
CA ARG A 83 -4.21 -4.11 -8.15
C ARG A 83 -5.02 -2.84 -8.25
N LEU A 84 -4.47 -1.89 -8.99
CA LEU A 84 -5.08 -0.60 -9.27
C LEU A 84 -5.45 -0.53 -10.76
N VAL A 85 -6.65 -0.03 -11.05
CA VAL A 85 -7.15 0.12 -12.43
C VAL A 85 -7.44 1.59 -12.74
N GLY A 86 -7.46 1.92 -14.03
CA GLY A 86 -7.74 3.29 -14.49
C GLY A 86 -6.67 4.30 -14.04
N LEU A 87 -5.41 3.86 -13.96
CA LEU A 87 -4.25 4.75 -13.92
C LEU A 87 -4.07 5.34 -15.32
N GLN A 88 -4.13 6.66 -15.45
CA GLN A 88 -3.67 7.31 -16.67
C GLN A 88 -2.14 7.23 -16.68
N ALA A 89 -1.56 6.86 -17.83
CA ALA A 89 -0.13 6.97 -17.99
C ALA A 89 0.28 8.43 -17.76
N PRO A 90 1.40 8.68 -17.05
CA PRO A 90 1.94 10.04 -16.99
C PRO A 90 2.15 10.57 -18.42
N PRO A 91 1.98 11.89 -18.65
CA PRO A 91 2.27 12.48 -19.95
C PRO A 91 3.70 12.10 -20.35
N ARG A 92 3.92 11.80 -21.64
CA ARG A 92 5.29 11.48 -22.07
C ARG A 92 6.14 12.72 -21.81
N ARG A 93 7.40 12.52 -21.44
CA ARG A 93 8.35 13.63 -21.25
C ARG A 93 8.49 14.50 -22.52
N GLU A 94 8.12 13.96 -23.67
CA GLU A 94 8.08 14.67 -24.96
C GLU A 94 6.95 15.71 -25.04
N ASP A 95 5.89 15.57 -24.23
CA ASP A 95 4.75 16.49 -24.17
C ASP A 95 4.95 17.60 -23.11
N ALA A 96 6.01 17.52 -22.31
CA ALA A 96 6.33 18.54 -21.31
C ALA A 96 7.09 19.69 -21.98
N GLU A 97 6.37 20.76 -22.32
CA GLU A 97 6.97 22.00 -22.84
C GLU A 97 8.07 22.48 -21.88
N ALA A 98 9.29 22.60 -22.40
CA ALA A 98 10.44 23.01 -21.61
C ALA A 98 10.16 24.39 -20.98
N PRO A 99 10.50 24.61 -19.70
CA PRO A 99 10.28 25.90 -19.08
C PRO A 99 11.04 27.00 -19.85
N PRO A 100 10.44 28.20 -20.03
CA PRO A 100 11.11 29.29 -20.73
C PRO A 100 12.42 29.62 -20.01
N LEU A 101 13.48 29.84 -20.80
CA LEU A 101 14.78 30.24 -20.26
C LEU A 101 14.63 31.56 -19.48
N PRO A 102 15.31 31.72 -18.34
CA PRO A 102 15.27 32.98 -17.60
C PRO A 102 15.82 34.11 -18.47
N GLU A 103 15.03 35.16 -18.64
CA GLU A 103 15.50 36.41 -19.26
C GLU A 103 16.53 37.04 -18.34
N PHE A 104 17.81 36.89 -18.67
CA PHE A 104 18.87 37.65 -18.01
C PHE A 104 18.73 39.11 -18.41
N GLY A 105 18.02 39.88 -17.58
CA GLY A 105 17.92 41.32 -17.72
C GLY A 105 19.31 41.93 -17.69
N SER A 106 19.75 42.44 -18.84
CA SER A 106 20.97 43.23 -18.99
C SER A 106 20.85 44.50 -18.15
N HIS A 107 21.27 44.43 -16.88
CA HIS A 107 21.49 45.60 -16.05
C HIS A 107 22.76 46.28 -16.55
N ASN A 108 22.58 47.34 -17.33
CA ASN A 108 23.62 48.30 -17.65
C ASN A 108 23.31 49.55 -16.82
N GLY A 109 24.11 49.82 -15.79
CA GLY A 109 24.00 50.95 -14.89
C GLY A 109 25.24 51.04 -14.00
#